data_AF-A0A149QNX8-F1
#
_entry.id   AF-A0A149QNX8-F1
#
_cell.length_a   1.000
_cell.length_b   1.000
_cell.length_c   1.000
_cell.angle_alpha   90.00
_cell.angle_beta   90.00
_cell.angle_gamma   90.00
#
_symmetry.space_group_name_H-M   'P 1'
#
loop_
_entity.id
_entity.type
_entity.pdbx_description
1 polymer ?
#
loop_
_entity_poly.entity_id
_entity_poly.type
_entity_poly.pdbx_seq_one_letter_code
_entity_poly.pdbx_strand_id
1 'polypeptide(L)'
;MNEQIAAEVKESTVPTPLSEFLESVPPGSVTSVSMLTEPYHYNGGNIAGYRFFAPDIQLHCSHDSCNGMRFFRFSGRSRSEIPEEAWHFFYATYKCSNCQETEKTFALAARRDKDVESGQCYKFGELPGYGPPTPARLTKLIGPDRDLFLRGRRCENQGLGIGAFVYYRRVVEGQKDRILDEIIKVSRKLGSPAASLAKLEAAKAEARFSQALAGVKDAVPQALLINGHNPLLLLHSALSDGLHDRTDEHCLEVASSVRVVLGELAERLSQALKDEAELTRALAKLMNPGND
;
A
#
# COMPACT_ATOMS: atom_id res chain seq x y z
N MET A 1 39.42 30.62 18.59
CA MET A 1 38.84 30.75 17.25
C MET A 1 39.57 29.76 16.37
N ASN A 2 39.12 28.51 16.38
CA ASN A 2 39.68 27.42 15.57
C ASN A 2 38.49 26.77 14.87
N GLU A 3 38.33 27.08 13.59
CA GLU A 3 37.36 26.45 12.71
C GLU A 3 37.84 25.04 12.40
N GLN A 4 37.20 24.05 13.01
CA GLN A 4 37.19 22.69 12.49
C GLN A 4 36.21 22.67 11.32
N ILE A 5 36.77 22.57 10.11
CA ILE A 5 36.04 22.21 8.90
C ILE A 5 35.54 20.78 9.11
N ALA A 6 34.26 20.64 9.42
CA ALA A 6 33.57 19.36 9.39
C ALA A 6 33.51 18.90 7.92
N ALA A 7 34.26 17.86 7.61
CA ALA A 7 34.13 17.16 6.34
C ALA A 7 32.73 16.53 6.28
N GLU A 8 31.85 17.10 5.44
CA GLU A 8 30.60 16.49 5.05
C GLU A 8 30.89 15.12 4.44
N VAL A 9 30.38 14.08 5.09
CA VAL A 9 30.35 12.71 4.57
C VAL A 9 29.47 12.73 3.33
N LYS A 10 30.08 12.75 2.14
CA LYS A 10 29.39 12.45 0.88
C LYS A 10 28.98 10.99 0.91
N GLU A 11 27.74 10.74 1.31
CA GLU A 11 27.07 9.46 1.14
C GLU A 11 26.98 9.19 -0.36
N SER A 12 27.86 8.33 -0.88
CA SER A 12 27.83 7.91 -2.28
C SER A 12 26.62 7.00 -2.47
N THR A 13 25.47 7.61 -2.78
CA THR A 13 24.25 6.88 -3.10
C THR A 13 24.45 6.16 -4.43
N VAL A 14 24.46 4.83 -4.39
CA VAL A 14 24.49 4.00 -5.60
C VAL A 14 23.25 4.33 -6.43
N PRO A 15 23.38 4.65 -7.75
CA PRO A 15 22.23 5.00 -8.57
C PRO A 15 21.24 3.84 -8.69
N THR A 16 19.96 4.10 -8.41
CA THR A 16 18.89 3.10 -8.51
C THR A 16 18.65 2.71 -9.98
N PRO A 17 18.54 1.43 -10.34
CA PRO A 17 18.15 1.02 -11.69
C PRO A 17 16.81 1.65 -12.10
N LEU A 18 16.67 2.06 -13.36
CA LEU A 18 15.42 2.68 -13.84
C LEU A 18 14.19 1.80 -13.63
N SER A 19 14.31 0.47 -13.80
CA SER A 19 13.21 -0.46 -13.52
C SER A 19 12.77 -0.39 -12.06
N GLU A 20 13.73 -0.43 -11.13
CA GLU A 20 13.45 -0.32 -9.69
C GLU A 20 12.84 1.05 -9.35
N PHE A 21 13.36 2.13 -9.91
CA PHE A 21 12.76 3.46 -9.76
C PHE A 21 11.28 3.50 -10.19
N LEU A 22 10.93 2.88 -11.32
CA LEU A 22 9.55 2.82 -11.79
C LEU A 22 8.67 1.94 -10.88
N GLU A 23 9.20 0.84 -10.34
CA GLU A 23 8.46 -0.15 -9.56
C GLU A 23 8.27 0.24 -8.08
N SER A 24 9.29 0.79 -7.44
CA SER A 24 9.39 0.89 -5.96
C SER A 24 9.66 2.28 -5.41
N VAL A 25 9.96 3.27 -6.26
CA VAL A 25 10.15 4.65 -5.79
C VAL A 25 8.84 5.44 -5.90
N PRO A 26 8.32 6.01 -4.80
CA PRO A 26 7.10 6.80 -4.84
C PRO A 26 7.28 8.12 -5.60
N PRO A 27 6.19 8.73 -6.11
CA PRO A 27 6.24 10.09 -6.62
C PRO A 27 6.64 11.11 -5.56
N GLY A 28 7.35 12.17 -5.98
CA GLY A 28 7.63 13.34 -5.13
C GLY A 28 9.11 13.65 -4.90
N SER A 29 10.03 12.76 -5.28
CA SER A 29 11.47 12.92 -5.05
C SER A 29 12.29 12.85 -6.35
N VAL A 30 13.44 13.51 -6.34
CA VAL A 30 14.48 13.35 -7.36
C VAL A 30 15.35 12.16 -6.97
N THR A 31 15.59 11.24 -7.89
CA THR A 31 16.43 10.05 -7.67
C THR A 31 17.53 9.97 -8.72
N SER A 32 18.73 9.59 -8.28
CA SER A 32 19.83 9.22 -9.18
C SER A 32 19.54 7.85 -9.77
N VAL A 33 19.48 7.77 -11.09
CA VAL A 33 19.02 6.58 -11.82
C VAL A 33 20.09 6.07 -12.79
N SER A 34 20.39 4.77 -12.72
CA SER A 34 21.21 4.07 -13.71
C SER A 34 20.35 3.54 -14.86
N MET A 35 20.94 3.41 -16.05
CA MET A 35 20.23 3.02 -17.28
C MET A 35 19.01 3.90 -17.55
N LEU A 36 19.16 5.22 -17.42
CA LEU A 36 18.08 6.18 -17.69
C LEU A 36 17.80 6.31 -19.20
N THR A 37 18.85 6.18 -20.00
CA THR A 37 18.80 6.38 -21.45
C THR A 37 19.49 5.26 -22.21
N GLU A 38 19.14 5.13 -23.49
CA GLU A 38 19.84 4.29 -24.46
C GLU A 38 20.15 5.15 -25.72
N PRO A 39 21.28 4.90 -26.40
CA PRO A 39 21.57 5.57 -27.66
C PRO A 39 20.62 5.11 -28.76
N TYR A 40 20.23 6.04 -29.64
CA TYR A 40 19.61 5.71 -30.92
C TYR A 40 20.47 6.24 -32.06
N HIS A 41 20.43 5.60 -33.22
CA HIS A 41 21.35 5.86 -34.32
C HIS A 41 20.62 6.43 -35.54
N TYR A 42 21.29 7.30 -36.28
CA TYR A 42 20.89 7.62 -37.65
C TYR A 42 21.05 6.40 -38.55
N ASN A 43 20.42 6.40 -39.73
CA ASN A 43 20.57 5.33 -40.73
C ASN A 43 22.03 5.05 -41.14
N GLY A 44 22.95 6.01 -40.92
CA GLY A 44 24.38 5.88 -41.18
C GLY A 44 25.22 5.33 -40.01
N GLY A 45 24.60 4.86 -38.93
CA GLY A 45 25.30 4.23 -37.79
C GLY A 45 25.84 5.18 -36.71
N ASN A 46 25.94 6.48 -36.99
CA ASN A 46 26.30 7.48 -35.97
C ASN A 46 25.18 7.63 -34.92
N ILE A 47 25.56 7.83 -33.65
CA ILE A 47 24.62 8.13 -32.57
C ILE A 47 23.89 9.43 -32.90
N ALA A 48 22.57 9.36 -32.95
CA ALA A 48 21.67 10.48 -33.21
C ALA A 48 21.29 11.22 -31.93
N GLY A 49 21.21 10.49 -30.82
CA GLY A 49 20.94 11.04 -29.50
C GLY A 49 20.68 9.95 -28.48
N TYR A 50 20.15 10.36 -27.33
CA TYR A 50 19.82 9.48 -26.20
C TYR A 50 18.35 9.59 -25.88
N ARG A 51 17.65 8.46 -25.88
CA ARG A 51 16.23 8.40 -25.55
C ARG A 51 16.02 7.62 -24.27
N PHE A 52 14.87 7.84 -23.63
CA PHE A 52 14.47 7.14 -22.42
C PHE A 52 14.61 5.63 -22.60
N PHE A 53 15.37 4.97 -21.73
CA PHE A 53 15.42 3.52 -21.67
C PHE A 53 14.08 3.02 -21.17
N ALA A 54 13.44 2.10 -21.88
CA ALA A 54 12.13 1.59 -21.50
C ALA A 54 12.24 0.12 -21.06
N PRO A 55 12.72 -0.15 -19.83
CA PRO A 55 12.89 -1.51 -19.33
C PRO A 55 11.53 -2.20 -19.18
N ASP A 56 11.50 -3.53 -19.30
CA ASP A 56 10.37 -4.32 -18.79
C ASP A 56 10.33 -4.18 -17.26
N ILE A 57 9.14 -3.95 -16.71
CA ILE A 57 8.93 -3.75 -15.27
C ILE A 57 7.94 -4.77 -14.71
N GLN A 58 8.02 -5.09 -13.42
CA GLN A 58 7.14 -6.01 -12.72
C GLN A 58 6.18 -5.26 -11.78
N LEU A 59 4.89 -5.34 -12.07
CA LEU A 59 3.85 -4.70 -11.27
C LEU A 59 2.70 -5.67 -11.00
N HIS A 60 1.91 -5.40 -9.97
CA HIS A 60 0.67 -6.12 -9.74
C HIS A 60 -0.39 -5.72 -10.76
N CYS A 61 -0.86 -6.67 -11.56
CA CYS A 61 -2.01 -6.49 -12.45
C CYS A 61 -3.32 -6.79 -11.71
N SER A 62 -4.22 -5.80 -11.61
CA SER A 62 -5.52 -5.95 -10.92
C SER A 62 -6.63 -6.53 -11.79
N HIS A 63 -6.37 -6.86 -13.05
CA HIS A 63 -7.36 -7.53 -13.91
C HIS A 63 -7.64 -8.95 -13.42
N ASP A 64 -8.90 -9.38 -13.44
CA ASP A 64 -9.34 -10.68 -12.88
C ASP A 64 -8.61 -11.89 -13.49
N SER A 65 -8.27 -11.84 -14.78
CA SER A 65 -7.50 -12.90 -15.45
C SER A 65 -6.03 -12.99 -15.02
N CYS A 66 -5.50 -11.99 -14.32
CA CYS A 66 -4.11 -11.94 -13.88
C CYS A 66 -3.99 -11.96 -12.35
N ASN A 67 -4.62 -11.00 -11.69
CA ASN A 67 -4.66 -10.79 -10.24
C ASN A 67 -3.36 -11.17 -9.52
N GLY A 68 -2.26 -10.52 -9.90
CA GLY A 68 -0.94 -10.83 -9.37
C GLY A 68 0.20 -10.13 -10.10
N MET A 69 1.44 -10.42 -9.69
CA MET A 69 2.65 -9.86 -10.30
C MET A 69 2.76 -10.29 -11.77
N ARG A 70 2.93 -9.32 -12.66
CA ARG A 70 3.09 -9.52 -14.10
C ARG A 70 4.13 -8.56 -14.65
N PHE A 71 4.73 -8.94 -15.78
CA PHE A 71 5.52 -8.03 -16.57
C PHE A 71 4.63 -7.01 -17.28
N PHE A 72 5.06 -5.77 -17.25
CA PHE A 72 4.50 -4.68 -18.02
C PHE A 72 5.55 -4.18 -19.00
N ARG A 73 5.13 -3.97 -20.25
CA ARG A 73 6.00 -3.52 -21.34
C ARG A 73 5.61 -2.13 -21.79
N PHE A 74 6.60 -1.35 -22.17
CA PHE A 74 6.36 -0.01 -22.69
C PHE A 74 5.44 -0.06 -23.92
N SER A 75 4.34 0.69 -23.87
CA SER A 75 3.32 0.77 -24.92
C SER A 75 3.21 2.17 -25.53
N GLY A 76 4.08 3.10 -25.12
CA GLY A 76 4.14 4.45 -25.69
C GLY A 76 4.52 4.42 -27.18
N ARG A 77 3.99 5.38 -27.95
CA ARG A 77 4.23 5.46 -29.41
C ARG A 77 5.69 5.77 -29.75
N SER A 78 6.36 6.56 -28.92
CA SER A 78 7.76 6.93 -29.08
C SER A 78 8.41 7.08 -27.71
N ARG A 79 9.70 6.75 -27.61
CA ARG A 79 10.50 7.04 -26.42
C ARG A 79 10.98 8.49 -26.52
N SER A 80 10.85 9.23 -25.43
CA SER A 80 11.28 10.63 -25.37
C SER A 80 12.79 10.75 -25.45
N GLU A 81 13.28 11.72 -26.21
CA GLU A 81 14.69 12.13 -26.17
C GLU A 81 14.97 12.82 -24.83
N ILE A 82 16.04 12.42 -24.16
CA ILE A 82 16.40 12.94 -22.84
C ILE A 82 17.65 13.80 -22.99
N PRO A 83 17.53 15.12 -22.83
CA PRO A 83 18.65 16.04 -22.99
C PRO A 83 19.66 15.91 -21.84
N GLU A 84 20.87 16.37 -22.13
CA GLU A 84 21.89 16.60 -21.12
C GLU A 84 21.55 17.85 -20.30
N GLU A 85 21.76 17.79 -18.99
CA GLU A 85 21.72 18.91 -18.03
C GLU A 85 20.37 19.65 -17.86
N ALA A 86 19.46 19.57 -18.84
CA ALA A 86 18.12 20.16 -18.83
C ALA A 86 17.04 19.13 -18.50
N TRP A 87 15.99 19.55 -17.80
CA TRP A 87 14.84 18.69 -17.52
C TRP A 87 13.93 18.55 -18.74
N HIS A 88 13.63 17.31 -19.12
CA HIS A 88 12.59 16.97 -20.08
C HIS A 88 11.41 16.29 -19.39
N PHE A 89 10.19 16.74 -19.70
CA PHE A 89 8.95 16.30 -19.07
C PHE A 89 8.13 15.45 -20.04
N PHE A 90 7.73 14.25 -19.63
CA PHE A 90 7.05 13.30 -20.51
C PHE A 90 6.23 12.27 -19.74
N TYR A 91 5.43 11.50 -20.48
CA TYR A 91 4.70 10.35 -19.96
C TYR A 91 5.30 9.05 -20.49
N ALA A 92 5.46 8.06 -19.61
CA ALA A 92 5.84 6.70 -19.97
C ALA A 92 4.68 5.75 -19.66
N THR A 93 4.09 5.15 -20.69
CA THR A 93 2.96 4.22 -20.54
C THR A 93 3.42 2.78 -20.74
N TYR A 94 2.96 1.92 -19.85
CA TYR A 94 3.29 0.52 -19.76
C TYR A 94 2.01 -0.31 -19.74
N LYS A 95 2.04 -1.48 -20.36
CA LYS A 95 0.88 -2.35 -20.52
C LYS A 95 1.20 -3.77 -20.07
N CYS A 96 0.28 -4.38 -19.32
CA CYS A 96 0.45 -5.75 -18.82
C CYS A 96 0.62 -6.71 -20.00
N SER A 97 1.72 -7.46 -20.00
CA SER A 97 2.06 -8.41 -21.05
C SER A 97 1.04 -9.55 -21.18
N ASN A 98 0.30 -9.84 -20.11
CA ASN A 98 -0.57 -11.01 -20.03
C ASN A 98 -2.03 -10.69 -20.43
N CYS A 99 -2.68 -9.71 -19.77
CA CYS A 99 -4.07 -9.37 -20.12
C CYS A 99 -4.18 -8.36 -21.27
N GLN A 100 -3.14 -7.56 -21.54
CA GLN A 100 -3.21 -6.49 -22.55
C GLN A 100 -4.37 -5.49 -22.32
N GLU A 101 -4.80 -5.31 -21.07
CA GLU A 101 -5.87 -4.39 -20.71
C GLU A 101 -5.44 -3.41 -19.62
N THR A 102 -4.70 -3.87 -18.61
CA THR A 102 -4.21 -3.00 -17.55
C THR A 102 -3.00 -2.20 -18.01
N GLU A 103 -3.09 -0.88 -17.83
CA GLU A 103 -2.03 0.06 -18.13
C GLU A 103 -1.49 0.72 -16.85
N LYS A 104 -0.24 1.16 -16.90
CA LYS A 104 0.44 1.98 -15.91
C LYS A 104 1.10 3.15 -16.63
N THR A 105 0.70 4.36 -16.32
CA THR A 105 1.29 5.58 -16.88
C THR A 105 2.06 6.32 -15.80
N PHE A 106 3.31 6.65 -16.07
CA PHE A 106 4.15 7.49 -15.21
C PHE A 106 4.27 8.88 -15.81
N ALA A 107 4.16 9.92 -14.97
CA ALA A 107 4.49 11.29 -15.32
C ALA A 107 5.89 11.60 -14.79
N LEU A 108 6.85 11.83 -15.68
CA LEU A 108 8.28 11.90 -15.36
C LEU A 108 8.90 13.22 -15.81
N ALA A 109 9.91 13.67 -15.08
CA ALA A 109 10.95 14.55 -15.60
C ALA A 109 12.28 13.82 -15.52
N ALA A 110 13.08 13.88 -16.58
CA ALA A 110 14.40 13.25 -16.61
C ALA A 110 15.43 14.19 -17.22
N ARG A 111 16.68 14.07 -16.76
CA ARG A 111 17.85 14.68 -17.36
C ARG A 111 19.02 13.71 -17.29
N ARG A 112 19.80 13.63 -18.36
CA ARG A 112 20.95 12.73 -18.46
C ARG A 112 22.21 13.42 -17.93
N ASP A 113 23.08 12.65 -17.28
CA ASP A 113 24.42 13.10 -16.94
C ASP A 113 25.31 13.09 -18.20
N LYS A 114 26.33 13.95 -18.22
CA LYS A 114 27.20 14.10 -19.37
C LYS A 114 27.92 12.79 -19.73
N ASP A 115 27.88 12.42 -21.01
CA ASP A 115 28.60 11.27 -21.59
C ASP A 115 28.28 9.88 -20.97
N VAL A 116 27.22 9.76 -20.18
CA VAL A 116 26.81 8.48 -19.55
C VAL A 116 25.31 8.22 -19.71
N GLU A 117 24.89 6.98 -19.58
CA GLU A 117 23.47 6.57 -19.71
C GLU A 117 22.66 6.79 -18.42
N SER A 118 23.32 7.19 -17.32
CA SER A 118 22.69 7.55 -16.06
C SER A 118 22.20 9.00 -16.04
N GLY A 119 21.44 9.34 -15.01
CA GLY A 119 21.05 10.71 -14.78
C GLY A 119 20.11 10.83 -13.59
N GLN A 120 19.30 11.87 -13.61
CA GLN A 120 18.30 12.10 -12.58
C GLN A 120 16.90 11.95 -13.15
N CYS A 121 16.03 11.32 -12.39
CA CYS A 121 14.62 11.18 -12.71
C CYS A 121 13.77 11.68 -11.54
N TYR A 122 12.68 12.35 -11.87
CA TYR A 122 11.65 12.79 -10.93
C TYR A 122 10.31 12.22 -11.37
N LYS A 123 9.59 11.60 -10.45
CA LYS A 123 8.25 11.05 -10.69
C LYS A 123 7.22 12.01 -10.10
N PHE A 124 6.43 12.67 -10.94
CA PHE A 124 5.34 13.55 -10.50
C PHE A 124 4.12 12.76 -10.02
N GLY A 125 3.88 11.62 -10.64
CA GLY A 125 2.71 10.81 -10.36
C GLY A 125 2.64 9.59 -11.27
N GLU A 126 1.69 8.73 -10.96
CA GLU A 126 1.43 7.52 -11.72
C GLU A 126 -0.05 7.14 -11.66
N LEU A 127 -0.54 6.53 -12.75
CA LEU A 127 -1.91 6.09 -12.91
C LEU A 127 -1.94 4.64 -13.42
N PRO A 128 -2.51 3.66 -12.69
CA PRO A 128 -3.02 3.74 -11.31
C PRO A 128 -1.99 4.24 -10.30
N GLY A 129 -2.45 4.73 -9.14
CA GLY A 129 -1.58 5.30 -8.11
C GLY A 129 -0.55 4.33 -7.53
N TYR A 130 0.45 4.88 -6.84
CA TYR A 130 1.57 4.14 -6.27
C TYR A 130 1.20 3.20 -5.12
N GLY A 131 1.99 2.13 -5.01
CA GLY A 131 1.85 1.08 -4.03
C GLY A 131 0.86 -0.02 -4.43
N PRO A 132 0.78 -1.10 -3.64
CA PRO A 132 -0.09 -2.23 -3.92
C PRO A 132 -1.56 -1.79 -3.92
N PRO A 133 -2.48 -2.48 -4.63
CA PRO A 133 -3.90 -2.19 -4.50
C PRO A 133 -4.37 -2.39 -3.05
N THR A 134 -5.34 -1.60 -2.60
CA THR A 134 -5.93 -1.80 -1.27
C THR A 134 -6.77 -3.08 -1.29
N PRO A 135 -6.58 -4.03 -0.35
CA PRO A 135 -7.36 -5.26 -0.33
C PRO A 135 -8.87 -4.97 -0.35
N ALA A 136 -9.61 -5.71 -1.18
CA ALA A 136 -11.06 -5.50 -1.33
C ALA A 136 -11.81 -5.71 -0.01
N ARG A 137 -11.35 -6.69 0.80
CA ARG A 137 -11.91 -6.98 2.14
C ARG A 137 -11.69 -5.81 3.09
N LEU A 138 -10.52 -5.20 3.08
CA LEU A 138 -10.24 -3.99 3.86
C LEU A 138 -11.14 -2.83 3.41
N THR A 139 -11.26 -2.62 2.10
CA THR A 139 -12.15 -1.59 1.52
C THR A 139 -13.61 -1.80 1.95
N LYS A 140 -14.06 -3.05 2.01
CA LYS A 140 -15.40 -3.41 2.49
C LYS A 140 -15.57 -3.16 3.99
N LEU A 141 -14.55 -3.47 4.80
CA LEU A 141 -14.57 -3.25 6.25
C LEU A 141 -14.70 -1.76 6.59
N ILE A 142 -13.91 -0.90 5.93
CA ILE A 142 -13.89 0.55 6.21
C ILE A 142 -15.01 1.34 5.52
N GLY A 143 -15.68 0.74 4.51
CA GLY A 143 -16.90 1.24 3.88
C GLY A 143 -16.89 2.74 3.56
N PRO A 144 -17.63 3.57 4.33
CA PRO A 144 -17.77 5.01 4.06
C PRO A 144 -16.45 5.80 4.17
N ASP A 145 -15.49 5.34 4.97
CA ASP A 145 -14.20 6.03 5.16
C ASP A 145 -13.13 5.58 4.15
N ARG A 146 -13.51 4.89 3.07
CA ARG A 146 -12.60 4.46 1.99
C ARG A 146 -11.74 5.61 1.47
N ASP A 147 -12.35 6.75 1.17
CA ASP A 147 -11.60 7.87 0.59
C ASP A 147 -10.64 8.50 1.60
N LEU A 148 -10.99 8.47 2.89
CA LEU A 148 -10.14 8.92 3.98
C LEU A 148 -8.93 7.99 4.15
N PHE A 149 -9.16 6.68 4.09
CA PHE A 149 -8.09 5.68 4.09
C PHE A 149 -7.16 5.83 2.89
N LEU A 150 -7.71 6.08 1.69
CA LEU A 150 -6.91 6.32 0.49
C LEU A 150 -6.10 7.62 0.57
N ARG A 151 -6.57 8.64 1.30
CA ARG A 151 -5.75 9.84 1.62
C ARG A 151 -4.59 9.47 2.54
N GLY A 152 -4.83 8.70 3.60
CA GLY A 152 -3.78 8.19 4.49
C GLY A 152 -2.71 7.42 3.73
N ARG A 153 -3.14 6.54 2.81
CA ARG A 153 -2.25 5.81 1.92
C ARG A 153 -1.41 6.69 0.99
N ARG A 154 -1.99 7.77 0.46
CA ARG A 154 -1.21 8.72 -0.36
C ARG A 154 -0.16 9.44 0.47
N CYS A 155 -0.52 9.85 1.69
CA CYS A 155 0.43 10.44 2.63
C CYS A 155 1.56 9.44 2.97
N GLU A 156 1.22 8.19 3.30
CA GLU A 156 2.20 7.14 3.60
C GLU A 156 3.17 6.93 2.43
N ASN A 157 2.63 6.80 1.21
CA ASN A 157 3.43 6.66 0.00
C ASN A 157 4.36 7.85 -0.27
N GLN A 158 3.98 9.07 0.14
CA GLN A 158 4.77 10.28 -0.07
C GLN A 158 5.70 10.58 1.10
N GLY A 159 5.80 9.69 2.09
CA GLY A 159 6.59 9.91 3.29
C GLY A 159 6.04 11.00 4.21
N LEU A 160 4.73 11.30 4.14
CA LEU A 160 4.04 12.27 5.01
C LEU A 160 3.42 11.54 6.20
N GLY A 161 4.23 11.20 7.19
CA GLY A 161 3.87 10.32 8.30
C GLY A 161 2.77 10.85 9.21
N ILE A 162 2.83 12.12 9.63
CA ILE A 162 1.79 12.76 10.47
C ILE A 162 0.44 12.73 9.74
N GLY A 163 0.44 13.05 8.45
CA GLY A 163 -0.75 13.01 7.61
C GLY A 163 -1.33 11.59 7.51
N ALA A 164 -0.48 10.61 7.22
CA ALA A 164 -0.87 9.20 7.13
C ALA A 164 -1.50 8.71 8.44
N PHE A 165 -0.83 8.98 9.56
CA PHE A 165 -1.29 8.62 10.89
C PHE A 165 -2.65 9.22 11.22
N VAL A 166 -2.85 10.52 11.02
CA VAL A 166 -4.12 11.20 11.32
C VAL A 166 -5.27 10.64 10.48
N TYR A 167 -5.02 10.38 9.19
CA TYR A 167 -6.05 9.77 8.34
C TYR A 167 -6.43 8.37 8.79
N TYR A 168 -5.45 7.50 9.09
CA TYR A 168 -5.75 6.16 9.59
C TYR A 168 -6.40 6.16 10.97
N ARG A 169 -6.00 7.07 11.85
CA ARG A 169 -6.67 7.28 13.14
C ARG A 169 -8.16 7.54 12.95
N ARG A 170 -8.49 8.51 12.10
CA ARG A 170 -9.89 8.86 11.81
C ARG A 170 -10.68 7.69 11.22
N VAL A 171 -10.08 6.91 10.33
CA VAL A 171 -10.73 5.71 9.77
C VAL A 171 -11.03 4.69 10.86
N VAL A 172 -10.05 4.38 11.72
CA VAL A 172 -10.24 3.36 12.78
C VAL A 172 -11.26 3.83 13.81
N GLU A 173 -11.17 5.09 14.27
CA GLU A 173 -12.11 5.65 15.23
C GLU A 173 -13.52 5.79 14.64
N GLY A 174 -13.64 6.27 13.40
CA GLY A 174 -14.91 6.44 12.69
C GLY A 174 -15.60 5.14 12.34
N GLN A 175 -14.84 4.07 12.08
CA GLN A 175 -15.37 2.74 11.74
C GLN A 175 -15.45 1.78 12.93
N LYS A 176 -15.27 2.25 14.17
CA LYS A 176 -15.34 1.43 15.40
C LYS A 176 -16.54 0.49 15.42
N ASP A 177 -17.74 1.05 15.26
CA ASP A 177 -18.99 0.29 15.39
C ASP A 177 -19.10 -0.78 14.30
N ARG A 178 -18.67 -0.45 13.08
CA ARG A 178 -18.67 -1.37 11.95
C ARG A 178 -17.68 -2.52 12.14
N ILE A 179 -16.50 -2.23 12.68
CA ILE A 179 -15.51 -3.27 13.01
C ILE A 179 -16.04 -4.17 14.13
N LEU A 180 -16.61 -3.59 15.19
CA LEU A 180 -17.23 -4.35 16.27
C LEU A 180 -18.41 -5.19 15.77
N ASP A 181 -19.22 -4.69 14.84
CA ASP A 181 -20.31 -5.44 14.23
C ASP A 181 -19.82 -6.68 13.48
N GLU A 182 -18.75 -6.56 12.69
CA GLU A 182 -18.16 -7.71 12.00
C GLU A 182 -17.56 -8.72 13.00
N ILE A 183 -16.92 -8.24 14.08
CA ILE A 183 -16.43 -9.12 15.15
C ILE A 183 -17.60 -9.83 15.84
N ILE A 184 -18.68 -9.13 16.19
CA ILE A 184 -19.88 -9.73 16.81
C ILE A 184 -20.49 -10.79 15.90
N LYS A 185 -20.58 -10.54 14.59
CA LYS A 185 -21.07 -11.52 13.62
C LYS A 185 -20.21 -12.79 13.64
N VAL A 186 -18.88 -12.64 13.62
CA VAL A 186 -17.95 -13.78 13.74
C VAL A 186 -18.09 -14.48 15.09
N SER A 187 -18.16 -13.73 16.19
CA SER A 187 -18.29 -14.29 17.54
C SER A 187 -19.58 -15.10 17.72
N ARG A 188 -20.71 -14.60 17.21
CA ARG A 188 -22.00 -15.32 17.21
C ARG A 188 -21.90 -16.59 16.40
N LYS A 189 -21.26 -16.49 15.22
CA LYS A 189 -21.06 -17.61 14.31
C LYS A 189 -20.18 -18.71 14.92
N LEU A 190 -19.09 -18.34 15.60
CA LEU A 190 -18.19 -19.27 16.28
C LEU A 190 -18.71 -19.79 17.63
N GLY A 191 -19.96 -19.46 18.02
CA GLY A 191 -20.51 -19.90 19.30
C GLY A 191 -19.78 -19.33 20.52
N SER A 192 -19.26 -18.10 20.42
CA SER A 192 -18.56 -17.45 21.54
C SER A 192 -19.48 -17.32 22.76
N PRO A 193 -18.95 -17.37 24.01
CA PRO A 193 -19.76 -17.30 25.22
C PRO A 193 -20.66 -16.05 25.25
N ALA A 194 -21.87 -16.19 25.78
CA ALA A 194 -22.83 -15.08 25.90
C ALA A 194 -22.25 -13.87 26.65
N ALA A 195 -21.40 -14.11 27.65
CA ALA A 195 -20.68 -13.06 28.38
C ALA A 195 -19.73 -12.26 27.47
N SER A 196 -19.03 -12.91 26.53
CA SER A 196 -18.14 -12.24 25.57
C SER A 196 -18.94 -11.44 24.54
N LEU A 197 -20.07 -11.99 24.07
CA LEU A 197 -20.97 -11.26 23.17
C LEU A 197 -21.54 -10.01 23.84
N ALA A 198 -21.99 -10.11 25.11
CA ALA A 198 -22.47 -8.97 25.86
C ALA A 198 -21.42 -7.86 26.02
N LYS A 199 -20.14 -8.23 26.24
CA LYS A 199 -19.03 -7.26 26.29
C LYS A 199 -18.83 -6.54 24.96
N LEU A 200 -18.91 -7.24 23.84
CA LEU A 200 -18.76 -6.65 22.50
C LEU A 200 -19.92 -5.70 22.17
N GLU A 201 -21.16 -6.09 22.49
CA GLU A 201 -22.35 -5.23 22.31
C GLU A 201 -22.28 -3.98 23.20
N ALA A 202 -21.85 -4.12 24.45
CA ALA A 202 -21.63 -2.99 25.35
C ALA A 202 -20.57 -2.03 24.79
N ALA A 203 -19.44 -2.55 24.30
CA ALA A 203 -18.39 -1.73 23.68
C ALA A 203 -18.84 -1.00 22.42
N LYS A 204 -19.78 -1.57 21.67
CA LYS A 204 -20.38 -0.88 20.53
C LYS A 204 -21.18 0.34 20.98
N ALA A 205 -21.97 0.21 22.04
CA ALA A 205 -22.79 1.30 22.58
C ALA A 205 -21.98 2.46 23.20
N GLU A 206 -20.71 2.23 23.56
CA GLU A 206 -19.84 3.26 24.11
C GLU A 206 -19.48 4.33 23.08
N ALA A 207 -19.73 5.61 23.38
CA ALA A 207 -19.39 6.71 22.48
C ALA A 207 -17.87 6.94 22.36
N ARG A 208 -17.11 6.64 23.43
CA ARG A 208 -15.66 6.84 23.46
C ARG A 208 -14.95 5.55 23.10
N PHE A 209 -14.11 5.61 22.06
CA PHE A 209 -13.34 4.48 21.56
C PHE A 209 -12.45 3.83 22.64
N SER A 210 -11.83 4.63 23.51
CA SER A 210 -11.01 4.14 24.61
C SER A 210 -11.79 3.36 25.67
N GLN A 211 -13.01 3.81 25.98
CA GLN A 211 -13.90 3.13 26.93
C GLN A 211 -14.45 1.84 26.32
N ALA A 212 -14.82 1.86 25.04
CA ALA A 212 -15.24 0.69 24.30
C ALA A 212 -14.21 -0.45 24.41
N LEU A 213 -12.92 -0.12 24.25
CA LEU A 213 -11.87 -1.13 24.20
C LEU A 213 -11.43 -1.70 25.54
N ALA A 214 -11.63 -0.97 26.65
CA ALA A 214 -11.36 -1.48 27.98
C ALA A 214 -12.19 -2.75 28.29
N GLY A 215 -13.42 -2.83 27.76
CA GLY A 215 -14.34 -3.95 27.99
C GLY A 215 -14.12 -5.20 27.12
N VAL A 216 -13.38 -5.10 26.01
CA VAL A 216 -13.32 -6.17 24.97
C VAL A 216 -11.98 -6.87 24.86
N LYS A 217 -11.05 -6.65 25.80
CA LYS A 217 -9.72 -7.29 25.81
C LYS A 217 -9.80 -8.81 25.60
N ASP A 218 -10.67 -9.47 26.36
CA ASP A 218 -10.82 -10.93 26.36
C ASP A 218 -12.09 -11.40 25.61
N ALA A 219 -12.77 -10.49 24.90
CA ALA A 219 -14.04 -10.78 24.24
C ALA A 219 -13.88 -11.14 22.76
N VAL A 220 -12.72 -10.84 22.17
CA VAL A 220 -12.42 -11.16 20.76
C VAL A 220 -12.06 -12.65 20.63
N PRO A 221 -12.69 -13.39 19.70
CA PRO A 221 -12.45 -14.82 19.54
C PRO A 221 -11.04 -15.12 19.02
N GLN A 222 -10.49 -16.27 19.42
CA GLN A 222 -9.10 -16.67 19.10
C GLN A 222 -8.78 -16.60 17.60
N ALA A 223 -9.75 -16.94 16.73
CA ALA A 223 -9.60 -16.89 15.27
C ALA A 223 -9.23 -15.50 14.74
N LEU A 224 -9.61 -14.44 15.46
CA LEU A 224 -9.35 -13.05 15.07
C LEU A 224 -8.11 -12.44 15.74
N LEU A 225 -7.43 -13.16 16.63
CA LEU A 225 -6.22 -12.67 17.29
C LEU A 225 -4.99 -12.78 16.38
N ILE A 226 -4.21 -11.71 16.27
CA ILE A 226 -2.97 -11.69 15.49
C ILE A 226 -1.82 -12.07 16.42
N ASN A 227 -1.22 -13.24 16.22
CA ASN A 227 -0.19 -13.79 17.11
C ASN A 227 -0.61 -13.80 18.60
N GLY A 228 -1.89 -14.07 18.88
CA GLY A 228 -2.45 -14.06 20.24
C GLY A 228 -2.80 -12.67 20.78
N HIS A 229 -2.56 -11.60 20.02
CA HIS A 229 -2.91 -10.23 20.41
C HIS A 229 -4.24 -9.78 19.81
N ASN A 230 -4.99 -9.00 20.60
CA ASN A 230 -6.24 -8.39 20.16
C ASN A 230 -5.93 -7.18 19.25
N PRO A 231 -6.30 -7.23 17.96
CA PRO A 231 -5.96 -6.19 16.99
C PRO A 231 -6.60 -4.83 17.32
N LEU A 232 -7.78 -4.80 17.93
CA LEU A 232 -8.40 -3.53 18.33
C LEU A 232 -7.59 -2.80 19.41
N LEU A 233 -7.03 -3.56 20.37
CA LEU A 233 -6.18 -2.98 21.41
C LEU A 233 -4.87 -2.47 20.83
N LEU A 234 -4.26 -3.19 19.89
CA LEU A 234 -3.05 -2.75 19.19
C LEU A 234 -3.28 -1.45 18.41
N LEU A 235 -4.37 -1.39 17.65
CA LEU A 235 -4.75 -0.20 16.89
C LEU A 235 -5.00 0.98 17.83
N HIS A 236 -5.72 0.76 18.94
CA HIS A 236 -5.98 1.79 19.92
C HIS A 236 -4.73 2.32 20.61
N SER A 237 -3.85 1.42 21.07
CA SER A 237 -2.61 1.84 21.73
C SER A 237 -1.75 2.66 20.78
N ALA A 238 -1.66 2.26 19.50
CA ALA A 238 -0.89 3.00 18.50
C ALA A 238 -1.52 4.37 18.18
N LEU A 239 -2.84 4.46 18.14
CA LEU A 239 -3.55 5.67 17.67
C LEU A 239 -3.90 6.66 18.78
N SER A 240 -3.87 6.23 20.05
CA SER A 240 -4.19 7.09 21.20
C SER A 240 -3.03 7.96 21.65
N ASP A 241 -1.80 7.58 21.30
CA ASP A 241 -0.62 8.39 21.56
C ASP A 241 -0.74 9.76 20.87
N GLY A 242 -0.41 10.81 21.62
CA GLY A 242 -0.40 12.18 21.10
C GLY A 242 0.69 12.39 20.07
N LEU A 243 0.42 13.24 19.08
CA LEU A 243 1.35 13.57 17.99
C LEU A 243 2.37 14.65 18.38
N HIS A 244 2.21 15.31 19.52
CA HIS A 244 2.88 16.57 19.83
C HIS A 244 4.42 16.50 19.90
N ASP A 245 4.98 15.33 20.20
CA ASP A 245 6.43 15.12 20.35
C ASP A 245 6.98 14.00 19.44
N ARG A 246 6.24 13.60 18.40
CA ARG A 246 6.66 12.53 17.48
C ARG A 246 7.21 13.14 16.19
N THR A 247 8.28 12.54 15.65
CA THR A 247 8.80 12.92 14.33
C THR A 247 7.88 12.39 13.22
N ASP A 248 7.97 12.98 12.03
CA ASP A 248 7.17 12.53 10.90
C ASP A 248 7.53 11.09 10.50
N GLU A 249 8.80 10.72 10.56
CA GLU A 249 9.30 9.36 10.29
C GLU A 249 8.69 8.35 11.27
N HIS A 250 8.63 8.67 12.56
CA HIS A 250 8.00 7.80 13.54
C HIS A 250 6.49 7.65 13.28
N CYS A 251 5.81 8.75 12.94
CA CYS A 251 4.40 8.68 12.56
C CYS A 251 4.18 7.84 11.29
N LEU A 252 5.11 7.87 10.34
CA LEU A 252 5.08 7.06 9.12
C LEU A 252 5.19 5.56 9.44
N GLU A 253 6.13 5.17 10.30
CA GLU A 253 6.30 3.79 10.75
C GLU A 253 5.06 3.25 11.46
N VAL A 254 4.50 4.04 12.38
CA VAL A 254 3.27 3.67 13.10
C VAL A 254 2.08 3.60 12.14
N ALA A 255 1.94 4.54 11.21
CA ALA A 255 0.88 4.55 10.21
C ALA A 255 0.93 3.29 9.32
N SER A 256 2.11 2.91 8.85
CA SER A 256 2.32 1.68 8.08
C SER A 256 1.90 0.45 8.88
N SER A 257 2.30 0.38 10.17
CA SER A 257 1.92 -0.70 11.08
C SER A 257 0.40 -0.80 11.28
N VAL A 258 -0.26 0.35 11.47
CA VAL A 258 -1.72 0.43 11.58
C VAL A 258 -2.41 -0.10 10.33
N ARG A 259 -1.94 0.28 9.13
CA ARG A 259 -2.48 -0.21 7.85
C ARG A 259 -2.35 -1.73 7.74
N VAL A 260 -1.20 -2.28 8.09
CA VAL A 260 -0.93 -3.74 8.04
C VAL A 260 -1.87 -4.49 8.98
N VAL A 261 -1.97 -4.08 10.24
CA VAL A 261 -2.86 -4.71 11.24
C VAL A 261 -4.32 -4.63 10.81
N LEU A 262 -4.76 -3.49 10.28
CA LEU A 262 -6.13 -3.31 9.81
C LEU A 262 -6.45 -4.20 8.60
N GLY A 263 -5.49 -4.35 7.68
CA GLY A 263 -5.60 -5.26 6.54
C GLY A 263 -5.73 -6.72 6.96
N GLU A 264 -4.86 -7.17 7.89
CA GLU A 264 -4.88 -8.52 8.43
C GLU A 264 -6.19 -8.83 9.20
N LEU A 265 -6.69 -7.88 10.00
CA LEU A 265 -7.98 -8.02 10.68
C LEU A 265 -9.12 -8.21 9.66
N ALA A 266 -9.14 -7.41 8.58
CA ALA A 266 -10.16 -7.54 7.53
C ALA A 266 -10.11 -8.89 6.81
N GLU A 267 -8.90 -9.43 6.61
CA GLU A 267 -8.69 -10.75 6.01
C GLU A 267 -9.27 -11.84 6.91
N ARG A 268 -8.90 -11.84 8.20
CA ARG A 268 -9.37 -12.82 9.21
C ARG A 268 -10.87 -12.79 9.43
N LEU A 269 -11.47 -11.60 9.52
CA LEU A 269 -12.92 -11.43 9.61
C LEU A 269 -13.62 -12.10 8.43
N SER A 270 -13.12 -11.84 7.22
CA SER A 270 -13.69 -12.41 6.00
C SER A 270 -13.50 -13.92 5.92
N GLN A 271 -12.35 -14.42 6.37
CA GLN A 271 -12.02 -15.85 6.37
C GLN A 271 -12.90 -16.63 7.35
N ALA A 272 -13.02 -16.15 8.59
CA ALA A 272 -13.90 -16.75 9.60
C ALA A 272 -15.38 -16.78 9.16
N LEU A 273 -15.81 -15.79 8.37
CA LEU A 273 -17.15 -15.78 7.79
C LEU A 273 -17.31 -16.73 6.58
N LYS A 274 -16.24 -17.04 5.83
CA LYS A 274 -16.31 -17.96 4.66
C LYS A 274 -16.18 -19.42 5.04
N ASP A 275 -15.21 -19.77 5.88
CA ASP A 275 -14.77 -21.15 6.09
C ASP A 275 -15.88 -22.06 6.61
N GLU A 276 -16.78 -21.53 7.44
CA GLU A 276 -17.91 -22.34 7.91
C GLU A 276 -19.03 -22.47 6.86
N ALA A 277 -19.23 -21.52 5.95
CA ALA A 277 -20.30 -21.67 4.95
C ALA A 277 -19.97 -22.78 3.94
N GLU A 278 -18.68 -23.00 3.67
CA GLU A 278 -18.19 -24.13 2.89
C GLU A 278 -18.14 -25.40 3.75
N LEU A 279 -17.66 -25.33 4.99
CA LEU A 279 -17.64 -26.47 5.91
C LEU A 279 -19.03 -26.99 6.27
N THR A 280 -20.00 -26.13 6.63
CA THR A 280 -21.40 -26.52 6.88
C THR A 280 -22.03 -27.13 5.63
N ARG A 281 -21.74 -26.61 4.42
CA ARG A 281 -22.22 -27.22 3.17
C ARG A 281 -21.60 -28.59 2.94
N ALA A 282 -20.29 -28.75 3.17
CA ALA A 282 -19.60 -30.02 3.06
C ALA A 282 -20.12 -31.03 4.11
N LEU A 283 -20.27 -30.61 5.37
CA LEU A 283 -20.81 -31.43 6.46
C LEU A 283 -22.25 -31.84 6.20
N ALA A 284 -23.13 -30.92 5.78
CA ALA A 284 -24.51 -31.24 5.42
C ALA A 284 -24.57 -32.28 4.28
N LYS A 285 -23.67 -32.17 3.29
CA LYS A 285 -23.56 -33.14 2.19
C LYS A 285 -23.05 -34.51 2.66
N LEU A 286 -22.13 -34.55 3.63
CA LEU A 286 -21.60 -35.79 4.20
C LEU A 286 -22.55 -36.44 5.23
N MET A 287 -23.37 -35.64 5.92
CA MET A 287 -24.36 -36.11 6.91
C MET A 287 -25.67 -36.60 6.25
N ASN A 288 -25.94 -36.20 5.01
CA ASN A 288 -27.07 -36.69 4.21
C ASN A 288 -26.60 -37.42 2.93
N PRO A 289 -25.88 -38.56 3.03
CA PRO A 289 -25.27 -39.22 1.87
C PRO A 289 -26.27 -39.97 0.96
N GLY A 290 -27.57 -39.67 0.99
CA GLY A 290 -28.59 -40.47 0.30
C GLY A 290 -29.88 -39.75 -0.04
N ASN A 291 -29.81 -38.55 -0.62
CA ASN A 291 -31.00 -37.86 -1.14
C ASN A 291 -30.78 -37.34 -2.58
N ASP A 292 -30.17 -38.20 -3.42
CA ASP A 292 -30.30 -38.16 -4.88
C ASP A 292 -31.30 -39.25 -5.31
#